data_AF-I3T5C0-F1
#
_entry.id   AF-I3T5C0-F1
#
_cell.length_a   1.000
_cell.length_b   1.000
_cell.length_c   1.000
_cell.angle_alpha   90.00
_cell.angle_beta   90.00
_cell.angle_gamma   90.00
#
_symmetry.space_group_name_H-M   'P 1'
#
loop_
_entity.id
_entity.type
_entity.pdbx_description
1 polymer ?
#
loop_
_entity_poly.entity_id
_entity_poly.type
_entity_poly.pdbx_seq_one_letter_code
_entity_poly.pdbx_strand_id
1 'polypeptide(L)'
;MAKLLFVLLALIPLLCSSFSPDSPSDRRILVLLDDFALKSSHSIFLNSLQSRGFDLDFKLADDPKIALQRYGQYLYDGLILFCPTIERFGGSIDAAAVLDFVDSGHDLIVAADSNASDLIREIATECGVDFDEDLSAMVVDHSGYAVSSTEGDHTLIASDDLIKSDVILGSKKN
;
A
#
# COMPACT_ATOMS: atom_id res chain seq x y z
N MET A 1 31.60 28.61 27.76
CA MET A 1 31.08 27.24 27.56
C MET A 1 29.63 27.07 28.02
N ALA A 2 29.27 27.46 29.25
CA ALA A 2 27.89 27.30 29.76
C ALA A 2 26.78 27.99 28.92
N LYS A 3 27.04 29.18 28.35
CA LYS A 3 26.07 29.88 27.47
C LYS A 3 25.83 29.17 26.13
N LEU A 4 26.87 28.56 25.54
CA LEU A 4 26.75 27.83 24.27
C LEU A 4 25.97 26.51 24.49
N LEU A 5 26.20 25.86 25.62
CA LEU A 5 25.46 24.66 26.04
C LEU A 5 23.97 24.96 26.27
N PHE A 6 23.64 26.10 26.88
CA PHE A 6 22.25 26.55 27.08
C PHE A 6 21.52 26.86 25.76
N VAL A 7 22.23 27.44 24.79
CA VAL A 7 21.67 27.71 23.44
C VAL A 7 21.44 26.40 22.67
N LEU A 8 22.37 25.45 22.75
CA LEU A 8 22.19 24.11 22.16
C LEU A 8 21.02 23.36 22.79
N LEU A 9 20.89 23.41 24.12
CA LEU A 9 19.80 22.75 24.85
C LEU A 9 18.42 23.35 24.54
N ALA A 10 18.36 24.67 24.29
CA ALA A 10 17.14 25.36 23.88
C ALA A 10 16.72 25.07 22.42
N LEU A 11 17.63 24.58 21.58
CA LEU A 11 17.36 24.22 20.17
C LEU A 11 16.79 22.80 20.01
N ILE A 12 17.03 21.91 20.98
CA ILE A 12 16.55 20.52 20.99
C ILE A 12 15.01 20.42 20.86
N PRO A 13 14.18 21.17 21.61
CA PRO A 13 12.72 21.08 21.47
C PRO A 13 12.21 21.60 20.12
N LEU A 14 12.98 22.44 19.41
CA LEU A 14 12.62 22.91 18.07
C LEU A 14 12.83 21.84 16.99
N LEU A 15 13.79 20.93 17.21
CA LEU A 15 14.10 19.80 16.32
C LEU A 15 13.11 18.63 16.51
N CYS A 16 12.54 18.48 17.70
CA CYS A 16 11.57 17.42 18.01
C CYS A 16 10.17 17.66 17.41
N SER A 17 9.85 18.89 17.00
CA SER A 17 8.56 19.25 16.39
C SER A 17 8.46 18.98 14.88
N SER A 18 9.50 18.44 14.25
CA SER A 18 9.51 18.22 12.79
C SER A 18 8.84 16.91 12.34
N PHE A 19 8.51 16.00 13.26
CA PHE A 19 7.89 14.73 12.91
C PHE A 19 6.39 14.78 13.21
N SER A 20 5.58 15.00 12.17
CA SER A 20 4.14 14.86 12.25
C SER A 20 3.74 13.52 11.63
N PRO A 21 3.04 12.63 12.35
CA PRO A 21 2.52 11.38 11.79
C PRO A 21 1.61 11.60 10.58
N ASP A 22 0.92 12.74 10.55
CA ASP A 22 -0.01 13.13 9.49
C ASP A 22 0.68 13.70 8.25
N SER A 23 1.96 14.08 8.37
CA SER A 23 2.76 14.60 7.26
C SER A 23 4.20 14.07 7.34
N PRO A 24 4.41 12.76 7.08
CA PRO A 24 5.74 12.18 7.06
C PRO A 24 6.54 12.85 5.94
N SER A 25 7.52 13.67 6.30
CA SER A 25 8.46 14.20 5.32
C SER A 25 9.38 13.08 4.87
N ASP A 26 9.56 12.93 3.55
CA ASP A 26 10.62 12.13 2.92
C ASP A 26 10.43 10.60 2.88
N ARG A 27 9.18 10.10 3.03
CA ARG A 27 8.90 8.67 2.77
C ARG A 27 8.65 8.42 1.28
N ARG A 28 9.48 7.55 0.68
CA ARG A 28 9.38 7.19 -0.75
C ARG A 28 8.62 5.88 -0.90
N ILE A 29 7.60 5.87 -1.74
CA ILE A 29 6.75 4.70 -1.97
C ILE A 29 6.85 4.30 -3.44
N LEU A 30 7.16 3.03 -3.68
CA LEU A 30 7.07 2.43 -5.02
C LEU A 30 5.64 1.95 -5.25
N VAL A 31 5.01 2.40 -6.33
CA VAL A 31 3.69 1.96 -6.76
C VAL A 31 3.85 1.18 -8.06
N LEU A 32 3.61 -0.13 -7.99
CA LEU A 32 3.59 -1.02 -9.15
C LEU A 32 2.17 -1.11 -9.71
N LEU A 33 2.07 -0.91 -11.01
CA LEU A 33 0.81 -0.84 -11.75
C LEU A 33 0.80 -1.90 -12.86
N ASP A 34 -0.37 -2.51 -13.11
CA ASP A 34 -0.60 -3.28 -14.35
C ASP A 34 -0.66 -2.35 -15.58
N ASP A 35 -1.37 -1.22 -15.44
CA ASP A 35 -1.50 -0.20 -16.49
C ASP A 35 -1.40 1.21 -15.87
N PHE A 36 -0.75 2.13 -16.57
CA PHE A 36 -0.73 3.54 -16.20
C PHE A 36 -2.10 4.20 -16.16
N ALA A 37 -3.12 3.65 -16.84
CA ALA A 37 -4.51 4.08 -16.71
C ALA A 37 -4.99 4.10 -15.24
N LEU A 38 -4.44 3.23 -14.39
CA LEU A 38 -4.75 3.16 -12.97
C LEU A 38 -4.42 4.44 -12.21
N LYS A 39 -3.43 5.23 -12.67
CA LYS A 39 -3.12 6.54 -12.08
C LYS A 39 -4.30 7.49 -12.16
N SER A 40 -5.03 7.44 -13.28
CA SER A 40 -6.19 8.30 -13.50
C SER A 40 -7.39 7.80 -12.70
N SER A 41 -7.71 6.50 -12.80
CA SER A 41 -8.88 5.93 -12.12
C SER A 41 -8.76 5.93 -10.60
N HIS A 42 -7.56 5.80 -10.04
CA HIS A 42 -7.30 5.80 -8.59
C HIS A 42 -6.72 7.13 -8.10
N SER A 43 -6.85 8.20 -8.88
CA SER A 43 -6.26 9.51 -8.60
C SER A 43 -6.66 10.08 -7.24
N ILE A 44 -7.89 9.83 -6.75
CA ILE A 44 -8.35 10.30 -5.43
C ILE A 44 -7.45 9.73 -4.31
N PHE A 45 -7.20 8.42 -4.33
CA PHE A 45 -6.35 7.76 -3.35
C PHE A 45 -4.88 8.23 -3.47
N LEU A 46 -4.35 8.23 -4.69
CA LEU A 46 -2.95 8.59 -4.95
C LEU A 46 -2.66 10.06 -4.61
N ASN A 47 -3.58 10.97 -4.97
CA ASN A 47 -3.46 12.39 -4.61
C ASN A 47 -3.60 12.60 -3.11
N SER A 48 -4.43 11.81 -2.41
CA SER A 48 -4.51 11.85 -0.96
C SER A 48 -3.16 11.51 -0.32
N LEU A 49 -2.46 10.47 -0.79
CA LEU A 49 -1.11 10.14 -0.32
C LEU A 49 -0.12 11.28 -0.61
N GLN A 50 -0.08 11.78 -1.84
CA GLN A 50 0.82 12.89 -2.20
C GLN A 50 0.55 14.16 -1.38
N SER A 51 -0.73 14.47 -1.11
CA SER A 51 -1.11 15.62 -0.28
C SER A 51 -0.66 15.53 1.17
N ARG A 52 -0.41 14.29 1.67
CA ARG A 52 0.17 14.04 2.99
C ARG A 52 1.71 14.07 2.98
N GLY A 53 2.34 14.22 1.82
CA GLY A 53 3.80 14.37 1.71
C GLY A 53 4.58 13.12 1.31
N PHE A 54 3.90 12.03 0.93
CA PHE A 54 4.56 10.83 0.38
C PHE A 54 5.07 11.07 -1.05
N ASP A 55 6.30 10.64 -1.33
CA ASP A 55 6.88 10.65 -2.69
C ASP A 55 6.54 9.33 -3.40
N LEU A 56 5.60 9.38 -4.35
CA LEU A 56 5.15 8.20 -5.09
C LEU A 56 5.96 8.04 -6.39
N ASP A 57 6.75 6.99 -6.51
CA ASP A 57 7.35 6.56 -7.78
C ASP A 57 6.48 5.48 -8.42
N PHE A 58 6.01 5.74 -9.64
CA PHE A 58 5.11 4.83 -10.34
C PHE A 58 5.86 4.09 -11.44
N LYS A 59 5.78 2.76 -11.43
CA LYS A 59 6.35 1.87 -12.45
C LYS A 59 5.32 0.87 -12.92
N LEU A 60 5.51 0.35 -14.12
CA LEU A 60 4.82 -0.86 -14.53
C LEU A 60 5.45 -2.05 -13.81
N ALA A 61 4.62 -3.02 -13.44
CA ALA A 61 5.07 -4.20 -12.72
C ALA A 61 6.05 -5.05 -13.53
N ASP A 62 6.05 -4.94 -14.86
CA ASP A 62 6.92 -5.68 -15.79
C ASP A 62 8.20 -4.92 -16.21
N ASP A 63 8.42 -3.68 -15.72
CA ASP A 63 9.57 -2.87 -16.14
C ASP A 63 10.89 -3.52 -15.68
N PRO A 64 11.82 -3.85 -16.60
CA PRO A 64 13.07 -4.54 -16.28
C PRO A 64 14.03 -3.73 -15.40
N LYS A 65 13.76 -2.44 -15.15
CA LYS A 65 14.62 -1.55 -14.36
C LYS A 65 14.19 -1.41 -12.90
N ILE A 66 13.06 -2.01 -12.51
CA ILE A 66 12.57 -1.94 -11.14
C ILE A 66 13.47 -2.76 -10.20
N ALA A 67 13.67 -2.22 -9.01
CA ALA A 67 14.43 -2.85 -7.93
C ALA A 67 14.00 -2.22 -6.60
N LEU A 68 13.84 -3.05 -5.57
CA LEU A 68 13.61 -2.57 -4.20
C LEU A 68 14.91 -2.20 -3.50
N GLN A 69 16.01 -2.88 -3.85
CA GLN A 69 17.30 -2.75 -3.18
C GLN A 69 18.42 -2.50 -4.20
N ARG A 70 19.38 -1.65 -3.85
CA ARG A 70 20.65 -1.50 -4.55
C ARG A 70 21.80 -1.41 -3.56
N TYR A 71 22.86 -2.16 -3.82
CA TYR A 71 24.06 -2.19 -2.97
C TYR A 71 23.76 -2.46 -1.49
N GLY A 72 22.78 -3.32 -1.21
CA GLY A 72 22.38 -3.67 0.16
C GLY A 72 21.47 -2.66 0.86
N GLN A 73 21.06 -1.57 0.19
CA GLN A 73 20.17 -0.56 0.75
C GLN A 73 18.83 -0.52 0.01
N TYR A 74 17.73 -0.42 0.75
CA TYR A 74 16.40 -0.23 0.18
C TYR A 74 16.23 1.17 -0.38
N LEU A 75 15.58 1.27 -1.54
CA LEU A 75 15.35 2.52 -2.26
C LEU A 75 14.02 3.21 -1.85
N TYR A 76 13.14 2.47 -1.20
CA TYR A 76 11.78 2.87 -0.86
C TYR A 76 11.46 2.45 0.57
N ASP A 77 10.56 3.17 1.22
CA ASP A 77 10.06 2.90 2.57
C ASP A 77 8.74 2.13 2.58
N GLY A 78 8.08 2.05 1.43
CA GLY A 78 6.84 1.30 1.24
C GLY A 78 6.63 0.87 -0.20
N LEU A 79 5.81 -0.15 -0.37
CA LEU A 79 5.45 -0.77 -1.64
C LEU A 79 3.93 -0.90 -1.76
N ILE A 80 3.38 -0.46 -2.89
CA ILE A 80 1.97 -0.64 -3.24
C ILE A 80 1.88 -1.47 -4.51
N LEU A 81 1.20 -2.60 -4.43
CA LEU A 81 0.94 -3.50 -5.55
C LEU A 81 -0.50 -3.31 -6.06
N PHE A 82 -0.64 -2.48 -7.10
CA PHE A 82 -1.86 -2.32 -7.89
C PHE A 82 -1.69 -3.02 -9.24
N CYS A 83 -1.21 -4.25 -9.16
CA CYS A 83 -0.93 -5.11 -10.29
C CYS A 83 -1.46 -6.53 -10.00
N PRO A 84 -2.79 -6.70 -9.82
CA PRO A 84 -3.36 -7.99 -9.44
C PRO A 84 -3.07 -9.10 -10.44
N THR A 85 -2.91 -8.78 -11.74
CA THR A 85 -2.81 -9.78 -12.81
C THR A 85 -1.37 -10.20 -13.14
N ILE A 86 -0.37 -9.66 -12.44
CA ILE A 86 1.03 -9.86 -12.80
C ILE A 86 1.53 -11.27 -12.44
N GLU A 87 1.99 -12.03 -13.43
CA GLU A 87 2.56 -13.37 -13.20
C GLU A 87 4.02 -13.32 -12.74
N ARG A 88 4.74 -12.26 -13.10
CA ARG A 88 6.15 -12.07 -12.77
C ARG A 88 6.52 -10.60 -12.79
N PHE A 89 7.15 -10.14 -11.72
CA PHE A 89 7.72 -8.79 -11.70
C PHE A 89 8.90 -8.63 -12.66
N GLY A 90 9.09 -7.41 -13.13
CA GLY A 90 10.27 -6.99 -13.86
C GLY A 90 11.51 -6.86 -12.98
N GLY A 91 12.66 -6.75 -13.63
CA GLY A 91 13.92 -6.44 -12.99
C GLY A 91 14.39 -7.53 -12.02
N SER A 92 14.73 -7.13 -10.80
CA SER A 92 15.25 -8.02 -9.76
C SER A 92 14.26 -8.26 -8.63
N ILE A 93 12.97 -7.98 -8.83
CA ILE A 93 11.94 -8.19 -7.83
C ILE A 93 11.32 -9.57 -8.06
N ASP A 94 11.18 -10.34 -7.00
CA ASP A 94 10.42 -11.59 -6.92
C ASP A 94 9.66 -11.65 -5.59
N ALA A 95 8.86 -12.70 -5.37
CA ALA A 95 8.10 -12.86 -4.13
C ALA A 95 9.01 -12.79 -2.89
N ALA A 96 10.15 -13.49 -2.93
CA ALA A 96 11.13 -13.48 -1.85
C ALA A 96 11.66 -12.08 -1.53
N ALA A 97 12.00 -11.29 -2.55
CA ALA A 97 12.44 -9.90 -2.36
C ALA A 97 11.36 -9.00 -1.75
N VAL A 98 10.08 -9.24 -2.05
CA VAL A 98 8.96 -8.53 -1.42
C VAL A 98 8.80 -8.94 0.05
N LEU A 99 8.97 -10.22 0.37
CA LEU A 99 8.91 -10.71 1.76
C LEU A 99 10.08 -10.18 2.59
N ASP A 100 11.31 -10.23 2.05
CA ASP A 100 12.50 -9.65 2.69
C ASP A 100 12.31 -8.14 2.96
N PHE A 101 11.63 -7.43 2.06
CA PHE A 101 11.30 -6.01 2.23
C PHE A 101 10.36 -5.79 3.41
N VAL A 102 9.31 -6.63 3.56
CA VAL A 102 8.39 -6.58 4.70
C VAL A 102 9.09 -6.96 6.01
N ASP A 103 9.89 -8.04 6.01
CA ASP A 103 10.66 -8.51 7.17
C ASP A 103 11.68 -7.48 7.66
N SER A 104 12.15 -6.63 6.76
CA SER A 104 13.03 -5.49 7.07
C SER A 104 12.30 -4.30 7.70
N GLY A 105 10.98 -4.38 7.88
CA GLY A 105 10.14 -3.38 8.54
C GLY A 105 9.54 -2.33 7.61
N HIS A 106 9.48 -2.59 6.30
CA HIS A 106 8.85 -1.70 5.33
C HIS A 106 7.37 -2.02 5.10
N ASP A 107 6.60 -1.00 4.70
CA ASP A 107 5.15 -1.12 4.56
C ASP A 107 4.76 -1.74 3.21
N LEU A 108 3.82 -2.68 3.20
CA LEU A 108 3.26 -3.30 2.00
C LEU A 108 1.74 -3.11 1.95
N ILE A 109 1.24 -2.64 0.79
CA ILE A 109 -0.19 -2.66 0.45
C ILE A 109 -0.36 -3.49 -0.81
N VAL A 110 -1.23 -4.48 -0.75
CA VAL A 110 -1.60 -5.32 -1.90
C VAL A 110 -3.09 -5.13 -2.19
N ALA A 111 -3.42 -4.81 -3.43
CA ALA A 111 -4.79 -4.82 -3.92
C ALA A 111 -4.96 -5.96 -4.93
N ALA A 112 -6.02 -6.73 -4.75
CA ALA A 112 -6.34 -7.89 -5.57
C ALA A 112 -7.82 -7.88 -5.93
N ASP A 113 -8.15 -8.45 -7.09
CA ASP A 113 -9.52 -8.70 -7.54
C ASP A 113 -9.66 -10.18 -7.98
N SER A 114 -10.76 -10.53 -8.63
CA SER A 114 -11.02 -11.90 -9.11
C SER A 114 -10.01 -12.41 -10.15
N ASN A 115 -9.07 -11.58 -10.60
CA ASN A 115 -8.00 -11.94 -11.53
C ASN A 115 -6.63 -11.95 -10.84
N ALA A 116 -6.58 -12.06 -9.52
CA ALA A 116 -5.34 -12.17 -8.76
C ALA A 116 -4.49 -13.35 -9.28
N SER A 117 -3.25 -13.07 -9.69
CA SER A 117 -2.31 -14.08 -10.15
C SER A 117 -1.81 -14.97 -9.02
N ASP A 118 -1.20 -16.11 -9.38
CA ASP A 118 -0.58 -17.01 -8.40
C ASP A 118 0.52 -16.31 -7.59
N LEU A 119 1.26 -15.39 -8.21
CA LEU A 119 2.28 -14.58 -7.53
C LEU A 119 1.70 -13.67 -6.44
N ILE A 120 0.59 -12.98 -6.73
CA ILE A 120 -0.07 -12.11 -5.73
C ILE A 120 -0.66 -12.95 -4.59
N ARG A 121 -1.23 -14.11 -4.92
CA ARG A 121 -1.77 -15.07 -3.94
C ARG A 121 -0.66 -15.65 -3.06
N GLU A 122 0.49 -16.00 -3.64
CA GLU A 122 1.68 -16.46 -2.91
C GLU A 122 2.16 -15.43 -1.89
N ILE A 123 2.34 -14.16 -2.32
CA ILE A 123 2.77 -13.08 -1.41
C ILE A 123 1.78 -12.91 -0.25
N ALA A 124 0.47 -12.97 -0.53
CA ALA A 124 -0.55 -12.85 0.51
C ALA A 124 -0.52 -14.03 1.50
N THR A 125 -0.41 -15.27 1.00
CA THR A 125 -0.32 -16.49 1.84
C THR A 125 0.92 -16.45 2.72
N GLU A 126 2.06 -15.99 2.21
CA GLU A 126 3.29 -15.81 3.00
C GLU A 126 3.15 -14.71 4.08
N CYS A 127 2.23 -13.76 3.88
CA CYS A 127 1.81 -12.79 4.91
C CYS A 127 0.70 -13.33 5.83
N GLY A 128 0.27 -14.59 5.68
CA GLY A 128 -0.76 -15.24 6.50
C GLY A 128 -2.20 -14.98 6.07
N VAL A 129 -2.42 -14.53 4.83
CA VAL A 129 -3.75 -14.31 4.26
C VAL A 129 -3.97 -15.22 3.05
N ASP A 130 -4.89 -16.17 3.18
CA ASP A 130 -5.21 -17.11 2.11
C ASP A 130 -6.39 -16.63 1.26
N PHE A 131 -6.19 -16.67 -0.06
CA PHE A 131 -7.25 -16.47 -1.04
C PHE A 131 -8.00 -17.78 -1.27
N ASP A 132 -9.25 -17.70 -1.74
CA ASP A 132 -10.04 -18.88 -2.10
C ASP A 132 -9.32 -19.72 -3.17
N GLU A 133 -9.37 -21.05 -3.04
CA GLU A 133 -8.71 -21.99 -3.98
C GLU A 133 -9.27 -21.89 -5.40
N ASP A 134 -10.56 -21.54 -5.55
CA ASP A 134 -11.18 -21.28 -6.85
C ASP A 134 -10.82 -19.88 -7.34
N LEU A 135 -10.05 -19.80 -8.43
CA LEU A 135 -9.66 -18.54 -9.08
C LEU A 135 -10.85 -17.71 -9.57
N SER A 136 -12.01 -18.33 -9.77
CA SER A 136 -13.24 -17.66 -10.15
C SER A 136 -14.15 -17.29 -8.98
N ALA A 137 -13.72 -17.57 -7.74
CA ALA A 137 -14.49 -17.25 -6.55
C ALA A 137 -14.74 -15.75 -6.44
N MET A 138 -15.97 -15.41 -6.06
CA MET A 138 -16.40 -14.05 -5.80
C MET A 138 -17.16 -14.00 -4.47
N VAL A 139 -17.05 -12.86 -3.79
CA VAL A 139 -17.85 -12.61 -2.59
C VAL A 139 -19.26 -12.20 -3.02
N VAL A 140 -20.27 -12.96 -2.57
CA VAL A 140 -21.68 -12.75 -2.93
C VAL A 140 -22.51 -12.61 -1.67
N ASP A 141 -23.31 -11.54 -1.57
CA ASP A 141 -24.27 -11.33 -0.48
C ASP A 141 -25.64 -10.94 -1.05
N HIS A 142 -26.66 -11.76 -0.81
CA HIS A 142 -28.03 -11.49 -1.28
C HIS A 142 -28.81 -10.50 -0.39
N SER A 143 -28.22 -10.03 0.71
CA SER A 143 -28.87 -9.18 1.71
C SER A 143 -28.19 -7.83 1.89
N GLY A 144 -26.86 -7.82 1.97
CA GLY A 144 -26.02 -6.63 2.13
C GLY A 144 -25.38 -6.12 0.84
N TYR A 145 -25.97 -6.34 -0.33
CA TYR A 145 -25.42 -5.82 -1.59
C TYR A 145 -25.90 -4.39 -1.88
N ALA A 146 -25.06 -3.62 -2.56
CA ALA A 146 -25.45 -2.32 -3.07
C ALA A 146 -26.36 -2.49 -4.31
N VAL A 147 -27.59 -2.02 -4.21
CA VAL A 147 -28.54 -2.03 -5.32
C VAL A 147 -28.09 -1.02 -6.37
N SER A 148 -27.45 -1.50 -7.43
CA SER A 148 -27.22 -0.72 -8.64
C SER A 148 -28.47 -0.70 -9.51
N SER A 149 -28.58 0.24 -10.45
CA SER A 149 -29.74 0.39 -11.35
C SER A 149 -29.97 -0.79 -12.31
N THR A 150 -29.13 -1.81 -12.27
CA THR A 150 -29.23 -3.06 -13.04
C THR A 150 -29.19 -4.25 -12.09
N GLU A 151 -30.11 -5.20 -12.28
CA GLU A 151 -30.09 -6.51 -11.63
C GLU A 151 -28.78 -7.23 -12.00
N GLY A 152 -28.02 -7.66 -11.01
CA GLY A 152 -26.67 -8.22 -11.17
C GLY A 152 -26.36 -9.27 -10.12
N ASP A 153 -25.20 -9.90 -10.21
CA ASP A 153 -24.83 -11.13 -9.46
C ASP A 153 -24.57 -10.91 -7.94
N HIS A 154 -25.07 -9.83 -7.36
CA HIS A 154 -24.92 -9.49 -5.93
C HIS A 154 -23.46 -9.49 -5.41
N THR A 155 -22.51 -9.09 -6.27
CA THR A 155 -21.06 -9.07 -5.97
C THR A 155 -20.55 -7.73 -5.44
N LEU A 156 -21.32 -6.65 -5.59
CA LEU A 156 -20.99 -5.34 -4.99
C LEU A 156 -21.54 -5.28 -3.57
N ILE A 157 -20.68 -5.52 -2.59
CA ILE A 157 -21.08 -5.66 -1.18
C ILE A 157 -21.02 -4.31 -0.46
N ALA A 158 -22.07 -4.00 0.30
CA ALA A 158 -22.12 -2.90 1.25
C ALA A 158 -22.01 -3.45 2.68
N SER A 159 -20.91 -3.12 3.37
CA SER A 159 -20.65 -3.60 4.74
C SER A 159 -20.44 -2.43 5.71
N ASP A 160 -20.95 -2.58 6.93
CA ASP A 160 -20.79 -1.63 8.04
C ASP A 160 -20.18 -2.25 9.31
N ASP A 161 -19.91 -3.56 9.28
CA ASP A 161 -19.28 -4.31 10.37
C ASP A 161 -17.76 -4.19 10.31
N LEU A 162 -17.27 -3.06 10.83
CA LEU A 162 -15.85 -2.73 10.85
C LEU A 162 -15.24 -3.02 12.23
N ILE A 163 -13.94 -3.34 12.24
CA ILE A 163 -13.18 -3.50 13.49
C ILE A 163 -13.27 -2.22 14.34
N LYS A 164 -13.55 -2.36 15.65
CA LYS A 164 -13.69 -1.22 16.55
C LYS A 164 -12.33 -0.68 16.99
N SER A 165 -11.68 0.08 16.11
CA SER A 165 -10.37 0.69 16.37
C SER A 165 -10.23 2.08 15.75
N ASP A 166 -10.19 3.10 16.62
CA ASP A 166 -9.99 4.50 16.21
C ASP A 166 -8.61 4.75 15.59
N VAL A 167 -7.63 3.90 15.92
CA VAL A 167 -6.26 4.01 15.39
C VAL A 167 -6.20 3.57 13.92
N ILE A 168 -7.02 2.58 13.53
CA ILE A 168 -7.02 2.02 12.16
C ILE A 168 -8.02 2.76 11.28
N LEU A 169 -9.23 3.01 11.78
CA LEU A 169 -10.34 3.57 10.99
C LEU A 169 -10.51 5.08 11.17
N GLY A 170 -9.81 5.68 12.13
CA GLY A 170 -10.05 7.05 12.57
C GLY A 170 -11.23 7.16 13.52
N SER A 171 -11.30 8.29 14.23
CA SER A 171 -12.34 8.58 15.24
C SER A 171 -13.71 8.93 14.66
N LYS A 172 -13.82 9.07 13.35
CA LYS A 172 -15.05 9.48 12.65
C LYS A 172 -15.50 8.36 11.74
N LYS A 173 -16.68 7.80 12.03
CA LYS A 173 -17.38 6.91 11.10
C LYS A 173 -17.81 7.79 9.91
N ASN A 174 -17.21 7.56 8.73
CA ASN A 174 -17.66 8.20 7.49
C ASN A 174 -18.96 7.56 7.01
#